data_AF-A0A961D8I6-F1
#
_entry.id   AF-A0A961D8I6-F1
#
_cell.length_a   1.000
_cell.length_b   1.000
_cell.length_c   1.000
_cell.angle_alpha   90.00
_cell.angle_beta   90.00
_cell.angle_gamma   90.00
#
_symmetry.space_group_name_H-M   'P 1'
#
loop_
_entity.id
_entity.type
_entity.pdbx_description
1 polymer ?
#
loop_
_entity_poly.entity_id
_entity_poly.type
_entity_poly.pdbx_seq_one_letter_code
_entity_poly.pdbx_strand_id
1 'polypeptide(L)'
;MTFRLPACLAVALALPVVSPHIHAQIIAEWDAAAETAVVFNPDFPGSAELAAYYAEKRHIPKEHVIGLRCSQESSISRADFEEQLRQPLLKVFESRHWWISQPPLPGKPLTGDGIRSPLAPSPHVRMLVLMRGVPYQIRRGTQNPKPSEEDEASVDSELTTLGLDQPPIKGGVRNPYFDQQARFPNARNTSGLLIVGRLDGPDDDTVKHMIDDAIYAEEHGLLGRAVIDLAKKTGAYQEGETWLKNSADSFRRAGIPVFIDPYEPLLRDLWPLPDTILYFGWYTDHITGALASPSFRFKRGAIACHLHSFSASIIRAHDKAWAGPLLSHGAAVTFGNVFEPYLSLTIHFDIFNRRLLEGFTVGEAAWNATPALSWMNVVLGDPLYRPYGKGIGAKLGEGAERDYALYQGMALRLAGEPDSHVKTTLTELASKRKSTLLLELTALLSALQSKLPQALELLEHAESTAHDPADMLRLRLYRAEMLRRSEQAGAARALLREVLQDARFKDLPARAAAESLLNDMGG
;
A
#
# COMPACT_ATOMS: atom_id res chain seq x y z
N MET A 1 -51.35 -30.62 -11.65
CA MET A 1 -50.37 -29.81 -12.38
C MET A 1 -49.54 -29.04 -11.36
N THR A 2 -48.41 -29.62 -10.98
CA THR A 2 -47.49 -29.13 -9.95
C THR A 2 -46.17 -28.78 -10.65
N PHE A 3 -45.89 -27.49 -10.82
CA PHE A 3 -44.61 -27.01 -11.35
C PHE A 3 -43.63 -26.83 -10.19
N ARG A 4 -42.54 -27.62 -10.21
CA ARG A 4 -41.34 -27.42 -9.38
C ARG A 4 -40.40 -26.46 -10.12
N LEU A 5 -39.94 -25.39 -9.47
CA LEU A 5 -38.79 -24.60 -9.90
C LEU A 5 -37.48 -25.39 -9.69
N PRO A 6 -36.46 -25.24 -10.54
CA PRO A 6 -35.16 -25.84 -10.32
C PRO A 6 -34.34 -25.00 -9.32
N ALA A 7 -33.59 -25.69 -8.47
CA ALA A 7 -32.68 -25.11 -7.49
C ALA A 7 -31.50 -24.39 -8.18
N CYS A 8 -31.23 -23.15 -7.78
CA CYS A 8 -30.02 -22.43 -8.13
C CYS A 8 -28.81 -23.11 -7.47
N LEU A 9 -27.88 -23.58 -8.30
CA LEU A 9 -26.57 -24.06 -7.88
C LEU A 9 -25.69 -22.84 -7.51
N ALA A 10 -25.43 -22.62 -6.23
CA ALA A 10 -24.42 -21.67 -5.79
C ALA A 10 -23.03 -22.30 -5.99
N VAL A 11 -22.30 -21.87 -7.01
CA VAL A 11 -20.89 -22.23 -7.19
C VAL A 11 -20.08 -21.40 -6.21
N ALA A 12 -19.66 -22.03 -5.10
CA ALA A 12 -18.63 -21.48 -4.23
C ALA A 12 -17.30 -21.53 -4.99
N LEU A 13 -16.80 -20.37 -5.42
CA LEU A 13 -15.43 -20.20 -5.89
C LEU A 13 -14.48 -20.38 -4.70
N ALA A 14 -14.06 -21.62 -4.46
CA ALA A 14 -12.90 -21.91 -3.64
C ALA A 14 -11.66 -21.39 -4.37
N LEU A 15 -11.01 -20.37 -3.81
CA LEU A 15 -9.65 -20.00 -4.23
C LEU A 15 -8.76 -21.23 -4.00
N PRO A 16 -8.05 -21.74 -5.01
CA PRO A 16 -7.20 -22.89 -4.82
C PRO A 16 -6.07 -22.48 -3.86
N VAL A 17 -5.88 -23.26 -2.81
CA VAL A 17 -4.67 -23.20 -1.97
C VAL A 17 -3.50 -23.51 -2.88
N VAL A 18 -2.79 -22.48 -3.33
CA VAL A 18 -1.66 -22.62 -4.24
C VAL A 18 -0.55 -23.34 -3.48
N SER A 19 -0.20 -24.54 -3.94
CA SER A 19 0.85 -25.35 -3.30
C SER A 19 2.20 -24.61 -3.31
N PRO A 20 3.06 -24.78 -2.28
CA PRO A 20 4.33 -24.06 -2.17
C PRO A 20 5.29 -24.26 -3.36
N HIS A 21 5.14 -25.34 -4.13
CA HIS A 21 5.87 -25.55 -5.39
C HIS A 21 5.49 -24.56 -6.51
N ILE A 22 4.22 -24.13 -6.59
CA ILE A 22 3.78 -23.13 -7.58
C ILE A 22 4.27 -21.73 -7.17
N HIS A 23 4.31 -21.42 -5.87
CA HIS A 23 4.87 -20.18 -5.35
C HIS A 23 6.38 -20.06 -5.68
N ALA A 24 7.14 -21.15 -5.57
CA ALA A 24 8.56 -21.18 -5.94
C ALA A 24 8.81 -20.98 -7.45
N GLN A 25 7.92 -21.46 -8.32
CA GLN A 25 8.01 -21.24 -9.77
C GLN A 25 7.75 -19.78 -10.18
N ILE A 26 6.84 -19.07 -9.49
CA ILE A 26 6.51 -17.66 -9.77
C ILE A 26 7.68 -16.69 -9.45
N ILE A 27 8.57 -17.07 -8.53
CA ILE A 27 9.77 -16.29 -8.17
C ILE A 27 10.87 -16.44 -9.24
N ALA A 28 10.93 -17.57 -9.96
CA ALA A 28 12.04 -17.92 -10.84
C ALA A 28 11.98 -17.35 -12.27
N GLU A 29 10.83 -16.82 -12.72
CA GLU A 29 10.67 -16.41 -14.13
C GLU A 29 11.21 -15.02 -14.50
N TRP A 30 11.45 -14.12 -13.52
CA TRP A 30 11.83 -12.73 -13.80
C TRP A 30 12.83 -12.18 -12.78
N ASP A 31 14.02 -11.83 -13.26
CA ASP A 31 15.00 -11.05 -12.51
C ASP A 31 14.69 -9.55 -12.66
N ALA A 32 13.81 -9.06 -11.80
CA ALA A 32 13.37 -7.67 -11.83
C ALA A 32 14.53 -6.68 -11.57
N ALA A 33 15.55 -7.07 -10.79
CA ALA A 33 16.69 -6.20 -10.52
C ALA A 33 17.57 -6.01 -11.77
N ALA A 34 17.86 -7.09 -12.49
CA ALA A 34 18.56 -7.02 -13.78
C ALA A 34 17.79 -6.23 -14.85
N GLU A 35 16.47 -6.14 -14.74
CA GLU A 35 15.58 -5.39 -15.64
C GLU A 35 15.20 -4.00 -15.14
N THR A 36 15.90 -3.48 -14.11
CA THR A 36 15.67 -2.16 -13.52
C THR A 36 16.70 -1.14 -13.97
N ALA A 37 16.24 0.06 -14.34
CA ALA A 37 17.07 1.25 -14.49
C ALA A 37 16.77 2.28 -13.39
N VAL A 38 17.80 2.98 -12.92
CA VAL A 38 17.72 3.99 -11.86
C VAL A 38 18.07 5.35 -12.44
N VAL A 39 17.20 6.34 -12.28
CA VAL A 39 17.40 7.72 -12.78
C VAL A 39 17.59 8.66 -11.60
N PHE A 40 18.68 9.42 -11.62
CA PHE A 40 19.00 10.40 -10.60
C PHE A 40 19.31 11.77 -11.21
N ASN A 41 19.14 12.83 -10.41
CA ASN A 41 19.47 14.19 -10.82
C ASN A 41 20.84 14.57 -10.25
N PRO A 42 21.93 14.63 -11.05
CA PRO A 42 23.26 14.94 -10.54
C PRO A 42 23.38 16.36 -9.98
N ASP A 43 22.45 17.26 -10.32
CA ASP A 43 22.46 18.64 -9.83
C ASP A 43 21.74 18.78 -8.48
N PHE A 44 21.03 17.74 -8.01
CA PHE A 44 20.35 17.72 -6.73
C PHE A 44 21.21 17.01 -5.64
N PRO A 45 21.50 17.67 -4.51
CA PRO A 45 22.32 17.08 -3.43
C PRO A 45 21.76 15.74 -2.93
N GLY A 46 22.64 14.75 -2.73
CA GLY A 46 22.28 13.42 -2.23
C GLY A 46 21.71 12.45 -3.28
N SER A 47 21.16 12.95 -4.40
CA SER A 47 20.50 12.13 -5.43
C SER A 47 21.39 11.02 -5.99
N ALA A 48 22.63 11.35 -6.35
CA ALA A 48 23.60 10.40 -6.90
C ALA A 48 24.07 9.36 -5.86
N GLU A 49 24.23 9.76 -4.60
CA GLU A 49 24.61 8.86 -3.50
C GLU A 49 23.49 7.85 -3.25
N LEU A 50 22.24 8.32 -3.16
CA LEU A 50 21.07 7.46 -2.98
C LEU A 50 20.90 6.48 -4.16
N ALA A 51 21.13 6.93 -5.39
CA ALA A 51 21.07 6.07 -6.58
C ALA A 51 22.10 4.94 -6.52
N ALA A 52 23.35 5.27 -6.16
CA ALA A 52 24.42 4.29 -6.00
C ALA A 52 24.11 3.32 -4.85
N TYR A 53 23.61 3.84 -3.72
CA TYR A 53 23.20 3.05 -2.57
C TYR A 53 22.11 2.03 -2.92
N TYR A 54 21.04 2.48 -3.59
CA TYR A 54 19.95 1.60 -4.00
C TYR A 54 20.44 0.53 -4.99
N ALA A 55 21.24 0.93 -5.99
CA ALA A 55 21.77 0.01 -6.97
C ALA A 55 22.67 -1.06 -6.34
N GLU A 56 23.49 -0.69 -5.35
CA GLU A 56 24.31 -1.64 -4.59
C GLU A 56 23.44 -2.64 -3.81
N LYS A 57 22.46 -2.14 -3.05
CA LYS A 57 21.56 -2.95 -2.21
C LYS A 57 20.72 -3.94 -2.99
N ARG A 58 20.27 -3.55 -4.19
CA ARG A 58 19.46 -4.39 -5.08
C ARG A 58 20.26 -5.12 -6.15
N HIS A 59 21.58 -4.98 -6.15
CA HIS A 59 22.47 -5.56 -7.17
C HIS A 59 22.08 -5.16 -8.60
N ILE A 60 21.61 -3.91 -8.77
CA ILE A 60 21.28 -3.36 -10.08
C ILE A 60 22.59 -3.06 -10.84
N PRO A 61 22.71 -3.45 -12.13
CA PRO A 61 23.93 -3.20 -12.91
C PRO A 61 24.32 -1.72 -12.91
N LYS A 62 25.62 -1.41 -12.81
CA LYS A 62 26.11 -0.02 -12.74
C LYS A 62 25.76 0.77 -13.99
N GLU A 63 25.79 0.09 -15.14
CA GLU A 63 25.35 0.63 -16.40
C GLU A 63 23.86 1.02 -16.39
N HIS A 64 23.03 0.48 -15.50
CA HIS A 64 21.61 0.81 -15.40
C HIS A 64 21.34 2.07 -14.56
N VAL A 65 22.37 2.66 -13.95
CA VAL A 65 22.28 3.91 -13.18
C VAL A 65 22.55 5.10 -14.12
N ILE A 66 21.56 5.97 -14.27
CA ILE A 66 21.51 7.03 -15.28
C ILE A 66 21.37 8.40 -14.61
N GLY A 67 22.35 9.28 -14.83
CA GLY A 67 22.26 10.68 -14.40
C GLY A 67 21.63 11.55 -15.48
N LEU A 68 20.48 12.16 -15.18
CA LEU A 68 19.81 13.14 -16.05
C LEU A 68 19.72 14.49 -15.34
N ARG A 69 20.35 15.53 -15.92
CA ARG A 69 20.23 16.90 -15.42
C ARG A 69 18.84 17.43 -15.70
N CYS A 70 18.13 17.80 -14.64
CA CYS A 70 16.78 18.34 -14.72
C CYS A 70 16.53 19.34 -13.58
N SER A 71 15.38 20.02 -13.63
CA SER A 71 14.94 20.92 -12.55
C SER A 71 15.08 20.29 -11.16
N GLN A 72 15.52 21.08 -10.18
CA GLN A 72 15.57 20.66 -8.77
C GLN A 72 14.23 20.91 -8.05
N GLU A 73 13.35 21.68 -8.68
CA GLU A 73 12.00 21.94 -8.17
C GLU A 73 11.14 20.67 -8.26
N SER A 74 10.13 20.58 -7.39
CA SER A 74 9.13 19.51 -7.43
C SER A 74 8.38 19.45 -8.76
N SER A 75 8.21 20.60 -9.42
CA SER A 75 7.42 20.76 -10.64
C SER A 75 8.27 21.21 -11.83
N ILE A 76 7.90 20.73 -13.02
CA ILE A 76 8.57 21.01 -14.29
C ILE A 76 7.52 21.41 -15.35
N SER A 77 7.92 22.16 -16.37
CA SER A 77 7.03 22.40 -17.53
C SER A 77 6.96 21.17 -18.42
N ARG A 78 5.92 21.05 -19.25
CA ARG A 78 5.83 19.96 -20.24
C ARG A 78 7.01 19.95 -21.21
N ALA A 79 7.44 21.13 -21.69
CA ALA A 79 8.57 21.25 -22.60
C ALA A 79 9.90 20.81 -21.93
N ASP A 80 10.13 21.26 -20.69
CA ASP A 80 11.31 20.86 -19.92
C ASP A 80 11.29 19.36 -19.59
N PHE A 81 10.13 18.76 -19.30
CA PHE A 81 10.02 17.31 -19.11
C PHE A 81 10.45 16.55 -20.38
N GLU A 82 9.98 16.98 -21.55
CA GLU A 82 10.37 16.38 -22.83
C GLU A 82 11.87 16.49 -23.08
N GLU A 83 12.43 17.69 -22.90
CA GLU A 83 13.83 17.99 -23.18
C GLU A 83 14.81 17.37 -22.16
N GLN A 84 14.47 17.41 -20.87
CA GLN A 84 15.39 17.06 -19.77
C GLN A 84 15.23 15.62 -19.28
N LEU A 85 14.06 15.00 -19.50
CA LEU A 85 13.76 13.65 -19.00
C LEU A 85 13.38 12.68 -20.12
N ARG A 86 12.26 12.90 -20.83
CA ARG A 86 11.73 11.91 -21.78
C ARG A 86 12.68 11.62 -22.94
N GLN A 87 13.13 12.65 -23.66
CA GLN A 87 14.01 12.47 -24.83
C GLN A 87 15.41 11.94 -24.46
N PRO A 88 16.10 12.44 -23.41
CA PRO A 88 17.36 11.87 -22.97
C PRO A 88 17.23 10.40 -22.57
N LEU A 89 16.16 10.04 -21.86
CA LEU A 89 15.93 8.66 -21.45
C LEU A 89 15.67 7.74 -22.66
N LEU A 90 14.87 8.17 -23.64
CA LEU A 90 14.69 7.45 -24.90
C LEU A 90 16.03 7.18 -25.61
N LYS A 91 16.90 8.20 -25.70
CA LYS A 91 18.25 8.04 -26.29
C LYS A 91 19.11 7.02 -25.53
N VAL A 92 18.99 6.96 -24.20
CA VAL A 92 19.66 5.93 -23.40
C VAL A 92 19.13 4.54 -23.72
N PHE A 93 17.81 4.36 -23.77
CA PHE A 93 17.19 3.07 -24.10
C PHE A 93 17.56 2.58 -25.51
N GLU A 94 17.62 3.49 -26.48
CA GLU A 94 18.05 3.21 -27.85
C GLU A 94 19.55 2.85 -27.92
N SER A 95 20.41 3.69 -27.34
CA SER A 95 21.87 3.51 -27.42
C SER A 95 22.38 2.28 -26.67
N ARG A 96 21.64 1.81 -25.66
CA ARG A 96 21.95 0.59 -24.91
C ARG A 96 21.23 -0.65 -25.41
N HIS A 97 20.45 -0.51 -26.48
CA HIS A 97 19.67 -1.60 -27.09
C HIS A 97 18.72 -2.30 -26.11
N TRP A 98 18.19 -1.56 -25.13
CA TRP A 98 17.16 -2.06 -24.22
C TRP A 98 15.79 -2.15 -24.92
N TRP A 99 15.56 -1.30 -25.92
CA TRP A 99 14.47 -1.41 -26.88
C TRP A 99 14.99 -1.40 -28.31
N ILE A 100 14.45 -2.29 -29.14
CA ILE A 100 14.71 -2.29 -30.58
C ILE A 100 13.55 -1.53 -31.23
N SER A 101 13.85 -0.40 -31.86
CA SER A 101 12.87 0.34 -32.65
C SER A 101 12.75 -0.32 -34.02
N GLN A 102 11.58 -0.86 -34.39
CA GLN A 102 11.33 -1.16 -35.80
C GLN A 102 11.07 0.16 -36.54
N PRO A 103 11.58 0.35 -37.77
CA PRO A 103 11.14 1.45 -38.62
C PRO A 103 9.64 1.33 -38.92
N PRO A 104 8.89 2.44 -39.03
CA PRO A 104 7.47 2.40 -39.36
C PRO A 104 7.25 1.71 -40.71
N LEU A 105 6.33 0.74 -40.76
CA LEU A 105 5.95 0.08 -42.01
C LEU A 105 5.28 1.10 -42.95
N PRO A 106 5.66 1.21 -44.23
CA PRO A 106 4.98 2.08 -45.18
C PRO A 106 3.51 1.68 -45.34
N GLY A 107 2.58 2.60 -45.09
CA GLY A 107 1.16 2.45 -45.47
C GLY A 107 0.14 2.17 -44.35
N LYS A 108 0.50 2.26 -43.07
CA LYS A 108 -0.48 2.30 -41.96
C LYS A 108 -0.65 3.75 -41.43
N PRO A 109 -1.88 4.19 -41.09
CA PRO A 109 -2.10 5.52 -40.53
C PRO A 109 -1.41 5.69 -39.17
N LEU A 110 -0.94 6.91 -38.89
CA LEU A 110 -0.35 7.37 -37.61
C LEU A 110 -1.42 7.50 -36.50
N THR A 111 -2.27 6.50 -36.39
CA THR A 111 -3.29 6.36 -35.35
C THR A 111 -3.31 4.89 -34.94
N GLY A 112 -2.68 4.57 -33.82
CA GLY A 112 -2.94 3.33 -33.08
C GLY A 112 -1.94 2.18 -33.23
N ASP A 113 -1.11 2.12 -34.28
CA ASP A 113 -0.19 0.99 -34.49
C ASP A 113 1.24 1.50 -34.77
N GLY A 114 1.95 1.86 -33.71
CA GLY A 114 3.34 2.34 -33.75
C GLY A 114 4.11 1.96 -32.50
N ILE A 115 3.90 0.76 -31.96
CA ILE A 115 4.68 0.28 -30.82
C ILE A 115 6.12 0.05 -31.30
N ARG A 116 7.09 0.73 -30.70
CA ARG A 116 8.49 0.31 -30.77
C ARG A 116 8.60 -1.03 -30.04
N SER A 117 8.45 -2.12 -30.78
CA SER A 117 8.42 -3.47 -30.23
C SER A 117 9.83 -4.08 -30.23
N PRO A 118 10.35 -4.53 -29.07
CA PRO A 118 11.63 -5.21 -29.05
C PRO A 118 11.53 -6.59 -29.72
N LEU A 119 12.39 -6.82 -30.72
CA LEU A 119 12.60 -8.11 -31.38
C LEU A 119 13.49 -9.02 -30.51
N ALA A 120 12.90 -9.96 -29.76
CA ALA A 120 13.61 -11.11 -29.16
C ALA A 120 14.77 -10.71 -28.16
N PRO A 121 15.37 -11.65 -27.41
CA PRO A 121 15.82 -11.37 -26.04
C PRO A 121 17.17 -10.63 -25.99
N SER A 122 17.13 -9.33 -25.73
CA SER A 122 18.19 -8.58 -25.03
C SER A 122 17.64 -8.18 -23.65
N PRO A 123 18.47 -7.88 -22.63
CA PRO A 123 17.95 -7.62 -21.28
C PRO A 123 17.02 -6.41 -21.32
N HIS A 124 15.72 -6.67 -21.16
CA HIS A 124 14.69 -5.64 -21.26
C HIS A 124 14.71 -4.82 -19.97
N VAL A 125 15.04 -3.54 -20.03
CA VAL A 125 14.65 -2.67 -18.92
C VAL A 125 13.12 -2.53 -18.96
N ARG A 126 12.47 -3.03 -17.90
CA ARG A 126 11.02 -3.02 -17.70
C ARG A 126 10.61 -2.21 -16.47
N MET A 127 11.57 -1.92 -15.60
CA MET A 127 11.37 -1.08 -14.42
C MET A 127 12.23 0.17 -14.48
N LEU A 128 11.67 1.28 -14.00
CA LEU A 128 12.36 2.54 -13.83
C LEU A 128 12.19 3.01 -12.38
N VAL A 129 13.29 3.37 -11.73
CA VAL A 129 13.28 3.94 -10.38
C VAL A 129 13.78 5.37 -10.43
N LEU A 130 12.93 6.31 -10.05
CA LEU A 130 13.27 7.73 -9.99
C LEU A 130 13.78 8.05 -8.58
N MET A 131 14.96 8.65 -8.48
CA MET A 131 15.55 9.01 -7.19
C MET A 131 15.13 10.42 -6.76
N ARG A 132 15.18 10.66 -5.45
CA ARG A 132 15.05 11.99 -4.82
C ARG A 132 15.84 13.03 -5.60
N GLY A 133 15.18 14.14 -5.92
CA GLY A 133 15.75 15.21 -6.74
C GLY A 133 15.31 15.24 -8.20
N VAL A 134 14.69 14.18 -8.71
CA VAL A 134 13.96 14.21 -9.99
C VAL A 134 12.59 14.87 -9.77
N PRO A 135 12.12 15.82 -10.60
CA PRO A 135 10.77 16.39 -10.50
C PRO A 135 9.69 15.30 -10.51
N TYR A 136 8.55 15.55 -9.87
CA TYR A 136 7.43 14.59 -9.81
C TYR A 136 6.11 15.16 -10.35
N GLN A 137 6.04 16.46 -10.63
CA GLN A 137 4.87 17.14 -11.20
C GLN A 137 5.17 17.75 -12.56
N ILE A 138 4.36 17.45 -13.56
CA ILE A 138 4.32 18.20 -14.82
C ILE A 138 3.17 19.20 -14.76
N ARG A 139 3.50 20.49 -14.89
CA ARG A 139 2.51 21.57 -14.77
C ARG A 139 1.62 21.64 -16.02
N ARG A 140 0.36 21.98 -15.79
CA ARG A 140 -0.61 22.25 -16.86
C ARG A 140 -0.16 23.38 -17.76
N GLY A 141 -0.40 23.23 -19.06
CA GLY A 141 -0.18 24.29 -20.05
C GLY A 141 -1.35 25.26 -20.12
N THR A 142 -2.58 24.76 -19.95
CA THR A 142 -3.82 25.54 -20.02
C THR A 142 -4.50 25.63 -18.66
N GLN A 143 -4.93 26.83 -18.26
CA GLN A 143 -5.69 27.00 -17.00
C GLN A 143 -7.16 26.62 -17.18
N ASN A 144 -7.74 26.02 -16.14
CA ASN A 144 -9.14 25.57 -16.11
C ASN A 144 -9.54 24.73 -17.34
N PRO A 145 -8.81 23.64 -17.64
CA PRO A 145 -9.19 22.73 -18.71
C PRO A 145 -10.58 22.14 -18.45
N LYS A 146 -11.27 21.74 -19.52
CA LYS A 146 -12.48 20.93 -19.37
C LYS A 146 -12.10 19.54 -18.86
N PRO A 147 -13.02 18.81 -18.20
CA PRO A 147 -12.80 17.41 -17.86
C PRO A 147 -12.37 16.60 -19.08
N SER A 148 -11.33 15.78 -18.93
CA SER A 148 -10.65 15.00 -19.99
C SER A 148 -9.74 15.81 -20.93
N GLU A 149 -9.59 17.12 -20.71
CA GLU A 149 -8.65 17.98 -21.45
C GLU A 149 -7.46 18.43 -20.59
N GLU A 150 -7.35 17.96 -19.35
CA GLU A 150 -6.22 18.20 -18.44
C GLU A 150 -4.92 17.68 -19.05
N ASP A 151 -3.84 18.46 -18.91
CA ASP A 151 -2.52 18.14 -19.46
C ASP A 151 -1.40 18.17 -18.40
N GLU A 152 -1.72 18.43 -17.14
CA GLU A 152 -0.87 18.09 -16.01
C GLU A 152 -0.83 16.59 -15.76
N ALA A 153 0.29 16.11 -15.22
CA ALA A 153 0.47 14.70 -14.88
C ALA A 153 1.58 14.55 -13.83
N SER A 154 1.74 13.35 -13.28
CA SER A 154 2.98 12.99 -12.60
C SER A 154 4.05 12.61 -13.63
N VAL A 155 5.31 12.96 -13.32
CA VAL A 155 6.46 12.52 -14.11
C VAL A 155 6.51 11.00 -14.17
N ASP A 156 6.21 10.35 -13.05
CA ASP A 156 6.24 8.91 -12.90
C ASP A 156 5.26 8.21 -13.87
N SER A 157 4.00 8.65 -13.91
CA SER A 157 2.96 8.08 -14.77
C SER A 157 3.23 8.34 -16.24
N GLU A 158 3.80 9.48 -16.58
CA GLU A 158 4.22 9.81 -17.96
C GLU A 158 5.34 8.89 -18.43
N LEU A 159 6.32 8.62 -17.56
CA LEU A 159 7.43 7.72 -17.87
C LEU A 159 6.99 6.25 -17.96
N THR A 160 5.83 5.86 -17.40
CA THR A 160 5.26 4.52 -17.68
C THR A 160 4.96 4.31 -19.16
N THR A 161 4.73 5.40 -19.91
CA THR A 161 4.40 5.40 -21.34
C THR A 161 5.58 5.75 -22.24
N LEU A 162 6.81 5.70 -21.70
CA LEU A 162 8.02 6.13 -22.41
C LEU A 162 8.17 5.47 -23.79
N GLY A 163 7.87 4.18 -23.91
CA GLY A 163 8.01 3.41 -25.15
C GLY A 163 6.83 3.53 -26.11
N LEU A 164 5.78 4.27 -25.74
CA LEU A 164 4.66 4.58 -26.64
C LEU A 164 5.04 5.71 -27.59
N ASP A 165 4.64 5.58 -28.86
CA ASP A 165 4.80 6.65 -29.85
C ASP A 165 3.70 7.70 -29.65
N GLN A 166 4.12 8.92 -29.31
CA GLN A 166 3.26 10.09 -29.09
C GLN A 166 1.96 9.78 -28.31
N PRO A 167 2.06 9.29 -27.05
CA PRO A 167 0.86 9.06 -26.26
C PRO A 167 0.06 10.36 -26.09
N PRO A 168 -1.29 10.29 -26.03
CA PRO A 168 -2.10 11.45 -25.75
C PRO A 168 -1.67 12.12 -24.45
N ILE A 169 -1.43 13.43 -24.50
CA ILE A 169 -1.05 14.25 -23.34
C ILE A 169 -2.29 14.68 -22.53
N LYS A 170 -3.44 14.78 -23.20
CA LYS A 170 -4.70 15.22 -22.60
C LYS A 170 -5.47 14.04 -22.02
N GLY A 171 -5.88 14.15 -20.76
CA GLY A 171 -6.60 13.10 -20.06
C GLY A 171 -5.70 11.90 -19.74
N GLY A 172 -6.26 10.94 -19.00
CA GLY A 172 -5.57 9.68 -18.70
C GLY A 172 -5.58 8.72 -19.90
N VAL A 173 -4.46 8.03 -20.11
CA VAL A 173 -4.36 6.92 -21.05
C VAL A 173 -4.81 5.64 -20.35
N ARG A 174 -5.73 4.87 -20.94
CA ARG A 174 -6.17 3.59 -20.34
C ARG A 174 -4.97 2.67 -20.12
N ASN A 175 -4.80 2.17 -18.89
CA ASN A 175 -3.78 1.20 -18.57
C ASN A 175 -4.19 -0.21 -19.06
N PRO A 176 -3.50 -0.81 -20.05
CA PRO A 176 -3.80 -2.16 -20.47
C PRO A 176 -3.44 -3.19 -19.41
N TYR A 177 -2.53 -2.90 -18.47
CA TYR A 177 -2.14 -3.80 -17.39
C TYR A 177 -3.16 -3.87 -16.24
N PHE A 178 -4.15 -2.97 -16.21
CA PHE A 178 -5.11 -2.89 -15.13
C PHE A 178 -5.86 -4.20 -14.89
N ASP A 179 -5.84 -4.68 -13.64
CA ASP A 179 -6.45 -5.91 -13.12
C ASP A 179 -6.11 -7.19 -13.90
N GLN A 180 -4.94 -7.24 -14.57
CA GLN A 180 -4.47 -8.48 -15.16
C GLN A 180 -3.95 -9.44 -14.08
N GLN A 181 -4.30 -10.72 -14.17
CA GLN A 181 -3.75 -11.76 -13.30
C GLN A 181 -2.29 -12.10 -13.59
N ALA A 182 -1.80 -11.78 -14.79
CA ALA A 182 -0.42 -12.05 -15.18
C ALA A 182 0.52 -11.04 -14.49
N ARG A 183 1.71 -11.50 -14.12
CA ARG A 183 2.83 -10.61 -13.77
C ARG A 183 3.24 -9.77 -14.98
N PHE A 184 3.85 -8.62 -14.74
CA PHE A 184 4.14 -7.63 -15.80
C PHE A 184 4.90 -8.22 -17.01
N PRO A 185 5.90 -9.10 -16.84
CA PRO A 185 6.59 -9.76 -17.95
C PRO A 185 5.71 -10.52 -18.95
N ASN A 186 4.60 -11.06 -18.46
CA ASN A 186 3.69 -11.93 -19.21
C ASN A 186 2.33 -11.23 -19.44
N ALA A 187 2.24 -9.93 -19.11
CA ALA A 187 1.03 -9.15 -19.28
C ALA A 187 0.74 -8.92 -20.77
N ARG A 188 -0.55 -8.86 -21.11
CA ARG A 188 -1.00 -8.67 -22.48
C ARG A 188 -1.05 -7.19 -22.80
N ASN A 189 -0.66 -6.83 -24.03
CA ASN A 189 -0.73 -5.46 -24.56
C ASN A 189 0.04 -4.42 -23.73
N THR A 190 1.13 -4.83 -23.07
CA THR A 190 1.99 -3.95 -22.26
C THR A 190 3.31 -3.58 -22.96
N SER A 191 3.46 -3.93 -24.24
CA SER A 191 4.65 -3.60 -25.03
C SER A 191 4.91 -2.09 -25.03
N GLY A 192 6.13 -1.68 -24.67
CA GLY A 192 6.52 -0.27 -24.57
C GLY A 192 6.14 0.41 -23.26
N LEU A 193 5.45 -0.28 -22.34
CA LEU A 193 5.19 0.22 -21.00
C LEU A 193 6.34 -0.11 -20.04
N LEU A 194 6.46 0.72 -19.01
CA LEU A 194 7.37 0.53 -17.89
C LEU A 194 6.61 0.51 -16.56
N ILE A 195 7.10 -0.28 -15.60
CA ILE A 195 6.77 -0.12 -14.19
C ILE A 195 7.65 0.98 -13.63
N VAL A 196 7.07 2.06 -13.13
CA VAL A 196 7.82 3.20 -12.58
C VAL A 196 7.61 3.29 -11.07
N GLY A 197 8.70 3.29 -10.30
CA GLY A 197 8.68 3.59 -8.88
C GLY A 197 9.55 4.80 -8.57
N ARG A 198 9.42 5.33 -7.35
CA ARG A 198 10.20 6.48 -6.89
C ARG A 198 10.69 6.28 -5.46
N LEU A 199 11.97 6.54 -5.28
CA LEU A 199 12.65 6.61 -3.99
C LEU A 199 12.91 8.09 -3.66
N ASP A 200 11.88 8.75 -3.16
CA ASP A 200 11.85 10.17 -2.79
C ASP A 200 11.05 10.33 -1.50
N GLY A 201 11.32 11.40 -0.76
CA GLY A 201 10.76 11.65 0.56
C GLY A 201 11.33 12.94 1.16
N PRO A 202 10.92 13.30 2.39
CA PRO A 202 11.36 14.53 3.04
C PRO A 202 12.88 14.70 3.06
N ASP A 203 13.62 13.63 3.37
CA ASP A 203 15.08 13.64 3.48
C ASP A 203 15.72 12.33 2.98
N ASP A 204 17.05 12.33 2.91
CA ASP A 204 17.84 11.20 2.42
C ASP A 204 17.76 9.99 3.35
N ASP A 205 17.62 10.20 4.66
CA ASP A 205 17.48 9.13 5.65
C ASP A 205 16.17 8.38 5.45
N THR A 206 15.07 9.10 5.22
CA THR A 206 13.77 8.52 4.85
C THR A 206 13.90 7.64 3.62
N VAL A 207 14.62 8.09 2.59
CA VAL A 207 14.83 7.28 1.37
C VAL A 207 15.68 6.03 1.66
N LYS A 208 16.73 6.13 2.47
CA LYS A 208 17.54 4.97 2.89
C LYS A 208 16.69 3.97 3.66
N HIS A 209 15.83 4.44 4.57
CA HIS A 209 14.88 3.60 5.31
C HIS A 209 13.90 2.89 4.37
N MET A 210 13.31 3.57 3.38
CA MET A 210 12.42 2.92 2.38
C MET A 210 13.08 1.70 1.72
N ILE A 211 14.37 1.80 1.39
CA ILE A 211 15.16 0.74 0.74
C ILE A 211 15.48 -0.39 1.74
N ASP A 212 16.09 -0.04 2.87
CA ASP A 212 16.55 -1.04 3.84
C ASP A 212 15.40 -1.78 4.51
N ASP A 213 14.25 -1.12 4.69
CA ASP A 213 13.08 -1.70 5.33
C ASP A 213 12.34 -2.66 4.41
N ALA A 214 12.29 -2.36 3.11
CA ALA A 214 11.79 -3.27 2.09
C ALA A 214 12.61 -4.57 2.05
N ILE A 215 13.93 -4.46 1.97
CA ILE A 215 14.85 -5.61 1.96
C ILE A 215 14.74 -6.42 3.25
N TYR A 216 14.70 -5.74 4.40
CA TYR A 216 14.54 -6.40 5.69
C TYR A 216 13.26 -7.22 5.76
N ALA A 217 12.13 -6.66 5.33
CA ALA A 217 10.85 -7.36 5.37
C ALA A 217 10.79 -8.55 4.39
N GLU A 218 11.51 -8.51 3.25
CA GLU A 218 11.65 -9.69 2.36
C GLU A 218 12.47 -10.83 3.00
N GLU A 219 13.42 -10.49 3.87
CA GLU A 219 14.26 -11.46 4.57
C GLU A 219 13.56 -12.07 5.80
N HIS A 220 12.86 -11.22 6.56
CA HIS A 220 12.30 -11.54 7.88
C HIS A 220 10.79 -11.79 7.87
N GLY A 221 10.10 -11.40 6.80
CA GLY A 221 8.65 -11.45 6.65
C GLY A 221 7.98 -10.18 7.19
N LEU A 222 6.92 -9.73 6.51
CA LEU A 222 6.09 -8.62 6.97
C LEU A 222 4.99 -9.13 7.91
N LEU A 223 5.27 -9.06 9.23
CA LEU A 223 4.40 -9.58 10.29
C LEU A 223 3.90 -8.45 11.20
N GLY A 224 2.58 -8.32 11.32
CA GLY A 224 1.91 -7.29 12.11
C GLY A 224 0.43 -7.22 11.80
N ARG A 225 -0.16 -6.03 11.96
CA ARG A 225 -1.60 -5.76 11.77
C ARG A 225 -1.85 -4.87 10.57
N ALA A 226 -3.03 -5.05 9.98
CA ALA A 226 -3.61 -4.08 9.06
C ALA A 226 -4.55 -3.14 9.80
N VAL A 227 -4.56 -1.87 9.40
CA VAL A 227 -5.46 -0.83 9.88
C VAL A 227 -6.26 -0.31 8.69
N ILE A 228 -7.59 -0.36 8.81
CA ILE A 228 -8.53 0.19 7.84
C ILE A 228 -9.32 1.31 8.51
N ASP A 229 -9.27 2.51 7.93
CA ASP A 229 -9.96 3.70 8.43
C ASP A 229 -11.03 4.14 7.42
N LEU A 230 -12.29 3.86 7.72
CA LEU A 230 -13.40 4.17 6.81
C LEU A 230 -13.81 5.65 6.94
N ALA A 231 -14.54 6.16 5.95
CA ALA A 231 -15.07 7.52 5.96
C ALA A 231 -16.60 7.59 5.79
N LYS A 232 -17.26 6.43 5.67
CA LYS A 232 -18.70 6.28 5.38
C LYS A 232 -19.17 7.07 4.16
N LYS A 233 -18.31 7.24 3.14
CA LYS A 233 -18.72 7.90 1.90
C LYS A 233 -19.77 7.08 1.15
N THR A 234 -20.65 7.76 0.41
CA THR A 234 -21.76 7.15 -0.35
C THR A 234 -21.85 7.73 -1.76
N GLY A 235 -22.76 7.22 -2.59
CA GLY A 235 -22.97 7.70 -3.96
C GLY A 235 -21.77 7.40 -4.87
N ALA A 236 -21.28 8.39 -5.61
CA ALA A 236 -20.11 8.26 -6.48
C ALA A 236 -18.84 7.82 -5.71
N TYR A 237 -18.76 8.14 -4.42
CA TYR A 237 -17.65 7.74 -3.55
C TYR A 237 -17.87 6.38 -2.88
N GLN A 238 -18.92 5.62 -3.23
CA GLN A 238 -19.12 4.29 -2.65
C GLN A 238 -18.03 3.29 -3.07
N GLU A 239 -17.38 3.52 -4.22
CA GLU A 239 -16.33 2.65 -4.75
C GLU A 239 -15.10 2.58 -3.83
N GLY A 240 -14.60 3.72 -3.34
CA GLY A 240 -13.45 3.75 -2.42
C GLY A 240 -13.70 3.02 -1.09
N GLU A 241 -14.93 3.11 -0.57
CA GLU A 241 -15.37 2.43 0.66
C GLU A 241 -15.36 0.92 0.42
N THR A 242 -15.74 0.52 -0.80
CA THR A 242 -15.75 -0.88 -1.22
C THR A 242 -14.33 -1.41 -1.32
N TRP A 243 -13.38 -0.64 -1.87
CA TRP A 243 -11.96 -1.04 -1.92
C TRP A 243 -11.37 -1.26 -0.53
N LEU A 244 -11.66 -0.38 0.43
CA LEU A 244 -11.20 -0.52 1.81
C LEU A 244 -11.77 -1.77 2.49
N LYS A 245 -13.07 -2.02 2.34
CA LYS A 245 -13.74 -3.22 2.90
C LYS A 245 -13.23 -4.51 2.27
N ASN A 246 -13.04 -4.53 0.95
CA ASN A 246 -12.49 -5.66 0.22
C ASN A 246 -11.02 -5.93 0.62
N SER A 247 -10.24 -4.87 0.88
CA SER A 247 -8.89 -4.98 1.42
C SER A 247 -8.90 -5.63 2.81
N ALA A 248 -9.79 -5.18 3.70
CA ALA A 248 -9.96 -5.77 5.03
C ALA A 248 -10.27 -7.28 4.96
N ASP A 249 -11.16 -7.70 4.05
CA ASP A 249 -11.47 -9.12 3.87
C ASP A 249 -10.29 -9.90 3.26
N SER A 250 -9.54 -9.31 2.34
CA SER A 250 -8.33 -9.91 1.76
C SER A 250 -7.27 -10.16 2.84
N PHE A 251 -7.02 -9.18 3.71
CA PHE A 251 -6.11 -9.31 4.85
C PHE A 251 -6.56 -10.39 5.83
N ARG A 252 -7.86 -10.41 6.18
CA ARG A 252 -8.44 -11.44 7.04
C ARG A 252 -8.21 -12.84 6.46
N ARG A 253 -8.49 -13.05 5.18
CA ARG A 253 -8.30 -14.34 4.49
C ARG A 253 -6.82 -14.73 4.42
N ALA A 254 -5.93 -13.76 4.32
CA ALA A 254 -4.47 -13.93 4.38
C ALA A 254 -3.95 -14.19 5.80
N GLY A 255 -4.80 -14.22 6.82
CA GLY A 255 -4.37 -14.40 8.21
C GLY A 255 -3.65 -13.18 8.77
N ILE A 256 -3.88 -11.98 8.21
CA ILE A 256 -3.39 -10.72 8.76
C ILE A 256 -4.49 -10.15 9.67
N PRO A 257 -4.24 -9.94 10.98
CA PRO A 257 -5.20 -9.30 11.87
C PRO A 257 -5.56 -7.89 11.39
N VAL A 258 -6.84 -7.52 11.47
CA VAL A 258 -7.33 -6.23 10.99
C VAL A 258 -7.97 -5.45 12.13
N PHE A 259 -7.46 -4.25 12.40
CA PHE A 259 -8.20 -3.22 13.12
C PHE A 259 -8.98 -2.40 12.10
N ILE A 260 -10.29 -2.28 12.25
CA ILE A 260 -11.14 -1.50 11.36
C ILE A 260 -11.85 -0.41 12.17
N ASP A 261 -11.67 0.84 11.76
CA ASP A 261 -12.46 1.97 12.23
C ASP A 261 -13.66 2.17 11.29
N PRO A 262 -14.90 1.96 11.76
CA PRO A 262 -16.10 2.06 10.94
C PRO A 262 -16.79 3.42 11.08
N TYR A 263 -16.10 4.51 11.41
CA TYR A 263 -16.71 5.82 11.62
C TYR A 263 -16.48 6.77 10.44
N GLU A 264 -17.08 7.96 10.50
CA GLU A 264 -16.86 9.01 9.51
C GLU A 264 -15.66 9.90 9.89
N PRO A 265 -15.49 10.29 11.18
CA PRO A 265 -14.25 10.90 11.62
C PRO A 265 -13.09 9.91 11.53
N LEU A 266 -11.90 10.43 11.24
CA LEU A 266 -10.67 9.64 11.26
C LEU A 266 -10.40 9.03 12.64
N LEU A 267 -9.54 8.00 12.62
CA LEU A 267 -8.91 7.45 13.81
C LEU A 267 -8.38 8.54 14.74
N ARG A 268 -8.91 8.54 15.96
CA ARG A 268 -8.64 9.54 16.99
C ARG A 268 -7.14 9.73 17.24
N ASP A 269 -6.76 10.97 17.55
CA ASP A 269 -5.42 11.31 18.03
C ASP A 269 -4.97 10.37 19.15
N LEU A 270 -3.71 9.95 19.06
CA LEU A 270 -3.06 9.08 20.05
C LEU A 270 -3.75 7.72 20.26
N TRP A 271 -4.64 7.31 19.35
CA TRP A 271 -5.20 5.96 19.38
C TRP A 271 -4.08 4.93 19.18
N PRO A 272 -3.99 3.89 20.04
CA PRO A 272 -2.91 2.92 19.97
C PRO A 272 -3.10 1.97 18.79
N LEU A 273 -2.17 2.04 17.82
CA LEU A 273 -2.12 1.22 16.61
C LEU A 273 -0.77 0.47 16.52
N PRO A 274 -0.48 -0.47 17.45
CA PRO A 274 0.81 -1.14 17.49
C PRO A 274 1.01 -2.06 16.29
N ASP A 275 2.27 -2.31 15.93
CA ASP A 275 2.68 -3.28 14.89
C ASP A 275 1.97 -3.08 13.54
N THR A 276 1.63 -1.84 13.18
CA THR A 276 0.93 -1.54 11.93
C THR A 276 1.87 -1.76 10.74
N ILE A 277 1.58 -2.79 9.93
CA ILE A 277 2.31 -3.11 8.69
C ILE A 277 1.56 -2.67 7.44
N LEU A 278 0.25 -2.47 7.54
CA LEU A 278 -0.62 -2.08 6.44
C LEU A 278 -1.59 -1.02 6.95
N TYR A 279 -1.66 0.14 6.29
CA TYR A 279 -2.66 1.17 6.59
C TYR A 279 -3.35 1.64 5.32
N PHE A 280 -4.68 1.67 5.35
CA PHE A 280 -5.49 2.25 4.30
C PHE A 280 -6.64 3.06 4.90
N GLY A 281 -6.68 4.36 4.63
CA GLY A 281 -7.67 5.27 5.21
C GLY A 281 -8.33 6.23 4.23
N TRP A 282 -9.36 6.94 4.68
CA TRP A 282 -10.14 7.91 3.91
C TRP A 282 -10.84 8.93 4.85
N TYR A 283 -11.26 10.17 4.54
CA TYR A 283 -10.86 11.14 3.50
C TYR A 283 -10.57 12.48 4.19
N THR A 284 -9.30 12.84 4.35
CA THR A 284 -8.90 14.20 4.76
C THR A 284 -7.70 14.66 3.95
N ASP A 285 -7.49 15.97 3.92
CA ASP A 285 -6.48 16.62 3.08
C ASP A 285 -5.06 16.49 3.63
N HIS A 286 -4.92 16.59 4.95
CA HIS A 286 -3.67 16.50 5.67
C HIS A 286 -3.65 15.30 6.61
N ILE A 287 -2.45 14.81 6.95
CA ILE A 287 -2.30 13.83 8.01
C ILE A 287 -2.88 14.38 9.32
N THR A 288 -3.76 13.59 9.95
CA THR A 288 -4.40 13.90 11.23
C THR A 288 -4.59 12.60 12.01
N GLY A 289 -5.04 12.70 13.27
CA GLY A 289 -5.48 11.53 14.01
C GLY A 289 -4.31 10.72 14.55
N ALA A 290 -4.56 9.43 14.75
CA ALA A 290 -3.58 8.49 15.29
C ALA A 290 -2.24 8.52 14.53
N LEU A 291 -2.27 8.68 13.21
CA LEU A 291 -1.08 8.66 12.36
C LEU A 291 -0.27 9.95 12.40
N ALA A 292 -0.87 11.09 12.75
CA ALA A 292 -0.15 12.36 12.93
C ALA A 292 0.61 12.42 14.26
N SER A 293 0.40 11.45 15.16
CA SER A 293 1.03 11.46 16.48
C SER A 293 2.55 11.35 16.36
N PRO A 294 3.33 12.23 17.02
CA PRO A 294 4.78 12.11 17.10
C PRO A 294 5.26 10.79 17.72
N SER A 295 4.40 10.11 18.49
CA SER A 295 4.68 8.81 19.12
C SER A 295 4.37 7.61 18.23
N PHE A 296 3.59 7.80 17.16
CA PHE A 296 3.22 6.72 16.24
C PHE A 296 4.38 6.39 15.31
N ARG A 297 4.65 5.10 15.12
CA ARG A 297 5.56 4.58 14.10
C ARG A 297 4.95 3.34 13.45
N PHE A 298 5.13 3.24 12.15
CA PHE A 298 4.86 2.01 11.43
C PHE A 298 5.88 0.94 11.77
N LYS A 299 5.50 -0.32 11.56
CA LYS A 299 6.46 -1.42 11.63
C LYS A 299 7.37 -1.39 10.39
N ARG A 300 8.62 -1.84 10.56
CA ARG A 300 9.61 -1.90 9.48
C ARG A 300 9.05 -2.65 8.26
N GLY A 301 9.11 -2.03 7.09
CA GLY A 301 8.60 -2.57 5.83
C GLY A 301 7.11 -2.31 5.58
N ALA A 302 6.46 -1.48 6.40
CA ALA A 302 5.04 -1.18 6.26
C ALA A 302 4.70 -0.48 4.94
N ILE A 303 3.46 -0.70 4.51
CA ILE A 303 2.86 -0.07 3.33
C ILE A 303 1.63 0.69 3.79
N ALA A 304 1.56 1.98 3.49
CA ALA A 304 0.50 2.85 3.95
C ALA A 304 -0.01 3.76 2.83
N CYS A 305 -1.32 3.98 2.76
CA CYS A 305 -1.89 4.99 1.87
C CYS A 305 -3.14 5.61 2.49
N HIS A 306 -3.30 6.92 2.34
CA HIS A 306 -4.57 7.59 2.61
C HIS A 306 -5.17 8.03 1.28
N LEU A 307 -6.40 7.59 1.02
CA LEU A 307 -7.13 7.96 -0.18
C LEU A 307 -7.46 9.45 -0.10
N HIS A 308 -6.69 10.29 -0.79
CA HIS A 308 -6.98 11.72 -0.92
C HIS A 308 -6.46 12.21 -2.28
N SER A 309 -7.19 13.14 -2.92
CA SER A 309 -6.88 13.61 -4.28
C SER A 309 -5.50 14.24 -4.41
N PHE A 310 -4.97 14.84 -3.34
CA PHE A 310 -3.67 15.53 -3.37
C PHE A 310 -2.67 14.92 -2.39
N SER A 311 -2.85 13.65 -2.03
CA SER A 311 -2.05 12.95 -1.00
C SER A 311 -0.54 13.01 -1.23
N ALA A 312 -0.09 13.15 -2.49
CA ALA A 312 1.32 13.25 -2.89
C ALA A 312 1.66 14.57 -3.59
N SER A 313 0.87 15.63 -3.39
CA SER A 313 1.16 16.97 -3.96
C SER A 313 2.46 17.59 -3.42
N ILE A 314 2.87 17.23 -2.20
CA ILE A 314 4.09 17.70 -1.55
C ILE A 314 4.78 16.53 -0.86
N ILE A 315 5.57 15.77 -1.62
CA ILE A 315 6.19 14.49 -1.16
C ILE A 315 7.32 14.74 -0.15
N ARG A 316 7.98 15.90 -0.24
CA ARG A 316 9.17 16.25 0.56
C ARG A 316 8.87 17.02 1.85
N ALA A 317 7.61 17.03 2.31
CA ALA A 317 7.21 17.65 3.57
C ALA A 317 6.97 16.58 4.64
N HIS A 318 7.38 16.86 5.89
CA HIS A 318 7.17 15.95 7.01
C HIS A 318 5.75 15.96 7.57
N ASP A 319 4.99 17.04 7.35
CA ASP A 319 3.74 17.33 8.05
C ASP A 319 2.60 17.83 7.13
N LYS A 320 2.81 17.83 5.81
CA LYS A 320 1.81 18.29 4.81
C LYS A 320 1.37 17.15 3.90
N ALA A 321 0.11 17.21 3.46
CA ALA A 321 -0.55 16.12 2.73
C ALA A 321 -0.41 14.80 3.50
N TRP A 322 -0.20 13.68 2.79
CA TRP A 322 -0.15 12.34 3.39
C TRP A 322 1.14 11.57 3.06
N ALA A 323 1.65 11.64 1.83
CA ALA A 323 2.76 10.80 1.41
C ALA A 323 4.04 11.03 2.23
N GLY A 324 4.54 12.27 2.29
CA GLY A 324 5.75 12.60 3.06
C GLY A 324 5.64 12.30 4.57
N PRO A 325 4.52 12.65 5.22
CA PRO A 325 4.29 12.27 6.62
C PRO A 325 4.24 10.75 6.87
N LEU A 326 3.56 9.97 6.02
CA LEU A 326 3.52 8.50 6.17
C LEU A 326 4.93 7.90 6.11
N LEU A 327 5.76 8.39 5.19
CA LEU A 327 7.17 8.01 5.10
C LEU A 327 7.96 8.45 6.34
N SER A 328 7.74 9.66 6.86
CA SER A 328 8.35 10.16 8.11
C SER A 328 8.02 9.31 9.34
N HIS A 329 6.83 8.68 9.34
CA HIS A 329 6.40 7.76 10.39
C HIS A 329 6.91 6.31 10.17
N GLY A 330 7.75 6.07 9.17
CA GLY A 330 8.43 4.78 8.95
C GLY A 330 7.73 3.84 7.98
N ALA A 331 6.79 4.31 7.17
CA ALA A 331 6.29 3.50 6.05
C ALA A 331 7.41 3.33 5.01
N ALA A 332 7.66 2.09 4.58
CA ALA A 332 8.62 1.83 3.51
C ALA A 332 8.02 2.14 2.13
N VAL A 333 6.68 2.10 2.02
CA VAL A 333 5.95 2.39 0.80
C VAL A 333 4.72 3.23 1.10
N THR A 334 4.48 4.23 0.26
CA THR A 334 3.20 4.91 0.10
C THR A 334 2.92 5.16 -1.38
N PHE A 335 1.71 5.58 -1.70
CA PHE A 335 1.37 6.05 -3.03
C PHE A 335 0.32 7.15 -2.91
N GLY A 336 0.15 7.90 -3.99
CA GLY A 336 -0.75 9.03 -3.98
C GLY A 336 -0.83 9.71 -5.33
N ASN A 337 -1.38 10.92 -5.30
CA ASN A 337 -1.65 11.70 -6.49
C ASN A 337 -1.07 13.10 -6.34
N VAL A 338 -0.38 13.57 -7.37
CA VAL A 338 0.31 14.86 -7.36
C VAL A 338 -0.61 16.04 -7.74
N PHE A 339 -1.73 15.73 -8.39
CA PHE A 339 -2.85 16.61 -8.75
C PHE A 339 -4.16 15.81 -8.63
N GLU A 340 -5.31 16.46 -8.89
CA GLU A 340 -6.64 15.84 -8.83
C GLU A 340 -6.75 14.66 -9.80
N PRO A 341 -6.97 13.42 -9.31
CA PRO A 341 -6.98 12.23 -10.16
C PRO A 341 -8.38 11.84 -10.67
N TYR A 342 -9.46 12.29 -10.03
CA TYR A 342 -10.74 11.56 -10.00
C TYR A 342 -10.61 10.17 -9.35
N LEU A 343 -11.52 9.86 -8.42
CA LEU A 343 -11.44 8.63 -7.62
C LEU A 343 -11.24 7.37 -8.47
N SER A 344 -12.04 7.21 -9.53
CA SER A 344 -12.03 6.03 -10.39
C SER A 344 -10.73 5.81 -11.17
N LEU A 345 -9.85 6.81 -11.28
CA LEU A 345 -8.54 6.73 -11.95
C LEU A 345 -7.37 6.62 -10.95
N THR A 346 -7.67 6.48 -9.65
CA THR A 346 -6.66 6.22 -8.61
C THR A 346 -6.31 4.73 -8.51
N ILE A 347 -5.30 4.40 -7.69
CA ILE A 347 -4.98 3.02 -7.34
C ILE A 347 -6.16 2.38 -6.59
N HIS A 348 -6.72 1.30 -7.14
CA HIS A 348 -7.77 0.53 -6.47
C HIS A 348 -7.14 -0.35 -5.38
N PHE A 349 -7.34 0.02 -4.12
CA PHE A 349 -6.64 -0.58 -2.99
C PHE A 349 -6.90 -2.09 -2.85
N ASP A 350 -8.09 -2.56 -3.20
CA ASP A 350 -8.42 -3.98 -3.14
C ASP A 350 -7.71 -4.83 -4.20
N ILE A 351 -7.51 -4.28 -5.40
CA ILE A 351 -6.68 -4.91 -6.44
C ILE A 351 -5.21 -4.89 -6.01
N PHE A 352 -4.70 -3.72 -5.56
CA PHE A 352 -3.32 -3.57 -5.10
C PHE A 352 -2.98 -4.59 -4.00
N ASN A 353 -3.80 -4.63 -2.95
CA ASN A 353 -3.58 -5.50 -1.80
C ASN A 353 -3.68 -6.98 -2.19
N ARG A 354 -4.58 -7.34 -3.11
CA ARG A 354 -4.68 -8.71 -3.62
C ARG A 354 -3.40 -9.13 -4.36
N ARG A 355 -2.90 -8.30 -5.30
CA ARG A 355 -1.68 -8.59 -6.06
C ARG A 355 -0.46 -8.67 -5.15
N LEU A 356 -0.38 -7.79 -4.14
CA LEU A 356 0.68 -7.83 -3.15
C LEU A 356 0.70 -9.16 -2.38
N LEU A 357 -0.46 -9.62 -1.91
CA LEU A 357 -0.62 -10.92 -1.21
C LEU A 357 -0.35 -12.13 -2.12
N GLU A 358 -0.56 -11.98 -3.44
CA GLU A 358 -0.19 -12.97 -4.46
C GLU A 358 1.32 -13.00 -4.76
N GLY A 359 2.11 -12.12 -4.13
CA GLY A 359 3.57 -12.11 -4.24
C GLY A 359 4.11 -11.25 -5.38
N PHE A 360 3.29 -10.36 -5.95
CA PHE A 360 3.74 -9.35 -6.92
C PHE A 360 4.70 -8.36 -6.22
N THR A 361 5.57 -7.73 -7.01
CA THR A 361 6.32 -6.56 -6.53
C THR A 361 5.36 -5.39 -6.25
N VAL A 362 5.76 -4.46 -5.38
CA VAL A 362 5.01 -3.23 -5.12
C VAL A 362 4.76 -2.44 -6.40
N GLY A 363 5.78 -2.34 -7.27
CA GLY A 363 5.64 -1.66 -8.56
C GLY A 363 4.58 -2.33 -9.45
N GLU A 364 4.64 -3.66 -9.59
CA GLU A 364 3.62 -4.39 -10.34
C GLU A 364 2.22 -4.22 -9.72
N ALA A 365 2.08 -4.43 -8.41
CA ALA A 365 0.79 -4.36 -7.74
C ALA A 365 0.16 -2.96 -7.88
N ALA A 366 0.95 -1.89 -7.75
CA ALA A 366 0.46 -0.52 -7.84
C ALA A 366 -0.02 -0.18 -9.26
N TRP A 367 0.80 -0.42 -10.29
CA TRP A 367 0.38 -0.14 -11.66
C TRP A 367 -0.68 -1.11 -12.16
N ASN A 368 -0.69 -2.38 -11.72
CA ASN A 368 -1.79 -3.30 -12.03
C ASN A 368 -3.13 -2.83 -11.42
N ALA A 369 -3.08 -2.11 -10.30
CA ALA A 369 -4.24 -1.56 -9.63
C ALA A 369 -4.60 -0.13 -10.10
N THR A 370 -3.84 0.46 -11.04
CA THR A 370 -4.08 1.82 -11.53
C THR A 370 -4.79 1.79 -12.91
N PRO A 371 -6.01 2.31 -13.05
CA PRO A 371 -6.75 2.28 -14.31
C PRO A 371 -6.20 3.19 -15.43
N ALA A 372 -5.49 4.25 -15.05
CA ALA A 372 -4.97 5.27 -15.97
C ALA A 372 -3.45 5.48 -15.87
N LEU A 373 -2.81 5.68 -17.01
CA LEU A 373 -1.41 6.10 -17.18
C LEU A 373 -1.37 7.53 -17.74
N SER A 374 -0.19 8.14 -17.79
CA SER A 374 -0.04 9.56 -18.18
C SER A 374 -0.95 10.47 -17.34
N TRP A 375 -1.06 10.14 -16.05
CA TRP A 375 -2.03 10.74 -15.13
C TRP A 375 -1.37 11.12 -13.80
N MET A 376 -2.13 11.26 -12.72
CA MET A 376 -1.63 11.92 -11.49
C MET A 376 -0.89 11.01 -10.52
N ASN A 377 -0.90 9.69 -10.73
CA ASN A 377 -0.49 8.71 -9.73
C ASN A 377 1.04 8.63 -9.59
N VAL A 378 1.51 8.42 -8.37
CA VAL A 378 2.92 8.14 -8.04
C VAL A 378 3.04 6.96 -7.08
N VAL A 379 4.11 6.18 -7.22
CA VAL A 379 4.43 5.04 -6.34
C VAL A 379 5.73 5.35 -5.62
N LEU A 380 5.64 5.58 -4.31
CA LEU A 380 6.76 5.97 -3.46
C LEU A 380 7.21 4.78 -2.62
N GLY A 381 8.43 4.31 -2.83
CA GLY A 381 8.94 3.08 -2.25
C GLY A 381 9.80 2.34 -3.23
N ASP A 382 10.48 1.31 -2.74
CA ASP A 382 11.22 0.39 -3.60
C ASP A 382 10.24 -0.42 -4.47
N PRO A 383 10.19 -0.21 -5.81
CA PRO A 383 9.24 -0.92 -6.65
C PRO A 383 9.54 -2.42 -6.76
N LEU A 384 10.75 -2.87 -6.37
CA LEU A 384 11.12 -4.28 -6.32
C LEU A 384 10.65 -4.97 -5.04
N TYR A 385 10.12 -4.23 -4.06
CA TYR A 385 9.70 -4.77 -2.78
C TYR A 385 8.62 -5.86 -2.93
N ARG A 386 8.88 -7.06 -2.39
CA ARG A 386 7.97 -8.23 -2.42
C ARG A 386 7.74 -8.80 -1.01
N PRO A 387 6.94 -8.14 -0.14
CA PRO A 387 6.74 -8.58 1.25
C PRO A 387 6.23 -10.01 1.38
N TYR A 388 5.43 -10.47 0.41
CA TYR A 388 4.84 -11.81 0.40
C TYR A 388 5.39 -12.69 -0.73
N GLY A 389 6.51 -12.31 -1.35
CA GLY A 389 7.09 -13.04 -2.49
C GLY A 389 7.50 -14.48 -2.16
N LYS A 390 7.92 -14.75 -0.91
CA LYS A 390 8.23 -16.11 -0.41
C LYS A 390 7.00 -16.87 0.10
N GLY A 391 5.80 -16.30 -0.07
CA GLY A 391 4.57 -16.79 0.51
C GLY A 391 4.32 -16.26 1.92
N ILE A 392 3.03 -16.22 2.27
CA ILE A 392 2.55 -15.80 3.58
C ILE A 392 2.97 -16.84 4.64
N GLY A 393 3.48 -16.40 5.79
CA GLY A 393 3.90 -17.30 6.88
C GLY A 393 5.24 -18.01 6.64
N ALA A 394 6.04 -17.59 5.65
CA ALA A 394 7.35 -18.18 5.36
C ALA A 394 8.38 -18.01 6.49
N LYS A 395 8.12 -17.11 7.45
CA LYS A 395 8.99 -16.79 8.58
C LYS A 395 8.19 -16.79 9.86
N LEU A 396 8.75 -17.41 10.90
CA LEU A 396 8.12 -17.49 12.21
C LEU A 396 8.48 -16.31 13.12
N GLY A 397 9.64 -15.67 12.94
CA GLY A 397 10.10 -14.61 13.84
C GLY A 397 10.25 -15.06 15.31
N GLU A 398 10.44 -14.08 16.20
CA GLU A 398 10.56 -14.28 17.64
C GLU A 398 9.62 -13.33 18.42
N GLY A 399 9.39 -13.62 19.71
CA GLY A 399 8.51 -12.80 20.56
C GLY A 399 7.12 -12.58 19.95
N ALA A 400 6.70 -11.32 19.84
CA ALA A 400 5.42 -10.93 19.25
C ALA A 400 5.28 -11.35 17.78
N GLU A 401 6.36 -11.36 17.00
CA GLU A 401 6.34 -11.79 15.59
C GLU A 401 5.93 -13.25 15.45
N ARG A 402 6.34 -14.08 16.42
CA ARG A 402 5.94 -15.48 16.48
C ARG A 402 4.45 -15.66 16.68
N ASP A 403 3.82 -14.81 17.48
CA ASP A 403 2.38 -14.86 17.67
C ASP A 403 1.64 -14.40 16.40
N TYR A 404 2.12 -13.38 15.69
CA TYR A 404 1.59 -13.02 14.37
C TYR A 404 1.72 -14.16 13.35
N ALA A 405 2.90 -14.77 13.25
CA ALA A 405 3.12 -15.88 12.31
C ALA A 405 2.26 -17.11 12.64
N LEU A 406 2.07 -17.41 13.92
CA LEU A 406 1.21 -18.50 14.37
C LEU A 406 -0.27 -18.22 14.10
N TYR A 407 -0.74 -17.00 14.38
CA TYR A 407 -2.09 -16.55 14.03
C TYR A 407 -2.32 -16.71 12.52
N GLN A 408 -1.38 -16.20 11.72
CA GLN A 408 -1.43 -16.21 10.27
C GLN A 408 -1.45 -17.64 9.70
N GLY A 409 -0.50 -18.49 10.12
CA GLY A 409 -0.45 -19.88 9.69
C GLY A 409 -1.69 -20.68 10.08
N MET A 410 -2.26 -20.41 11.26
CA MET A 410 -3.50 -21.04 11.70
C MET A 410 -4.70 -20.60 10.86
N ALA A 411 -4.85 -19.29 10.64
CA ALA A 411 -5.93 -18.73 9.83
C ALA A 411 -5.90 -19.26 8.39
N LEU A 412 -4.71 -19.37 7.79
CA LEU A 412 -4.53 -19.96 6.46
C LEU A 412 -4.85 -21.45 6.42
N ARG A 413 -4.43 -22.21 7.44
CA ARG A 413 -4.73 -23.66 7.52
C ARG A 413 -6.23 -23.93 7.61
N LEU A 414 -6.98 -23.01 8.21
CA LEU A 414 -8.43 -23.10 8.38
C LEU A 414 -9.19 -22.28 7.32
N ALA A 415 -8.54 -21.88 6.23
CA ALA A 415 -9.20 -21.15 5.16
C ALA A 415 -10.36 -21.98 4.57
N GLY A 416 -11.57 -21.40 4.57
CA GLY A 416 -12.79 -22.06 4.11
C GLY A 416 -13.60 -22.74 5.22
N GLU A 417 -13.04 -22.90 6.42
CA GLU A 417 -13.78 -23.39 7.58
C GLU A 417 -14.76 -22.33 8.13
N PRO A 418 -15.81 -22.73 8.87
CA PRO A 418 -16.69 -21.79 9.54
C PRO A 418 -15.93 -20.88 10.50
N ASP A 419 -16.28 -19.59 10.52
CA ASP A 419 -15.64 -18.59 11.39
C ASP A 419 -15.62 -18.98 12.89
N SER A 420 -16.64 -19.71 13.35
CA SER A 420 -16.68 -20.23 14.73
C SER A 420 -15.56 -21.22 15.02
N HIS A 421 -15.22 -22.09 14.05
CA HIS A 421 -14.14 -23.06 14.18
C HIS A 421 -12.76 -22.38 14.16
N VAL A 422 -12.56 -21.41 13.27
CA VAL A 422 -11.35 -20.58 13.21
C VAL A 422 -11.11 -19.90 14.56
N LYS A 423 -12.14 -19.24 15.10
CA LYS A 423 -12.07 -18.56 16.40
C LYS A 423 -11.69 -19.52 17.52
N THR A 424 -12.43 -20.62 17.69
CA THR A 424 -12.17 -21.59 18.76
C THR A 424 -10.74 -22.10 18.71
N THR A 425 -10.24 -22.43 17.52
CA THR A 425 -8.88 -22.92 17.35
C THR A 425 -7.83 -21.86 17.71
N LEU A 426 -8.03 -20.60 17.32
CA LEU A 426 -7.15 -19.48 17.69
C LEU A 426 -7.19 -19.20 19.21
N THR A 427 -8.35 -19.26 19.84
CA THR A 427 -8.49 -19.09 21.30
C THR A 427 -7.80 -20.22 22.08
N GLU A 428 -7.90 -21.47 21.61
CA GLU A 428 -7.18 -22.60 22.18
C GLU A 428 -5.67 -22.45 22.03
N LEU A 429 -5.21 -21.98 20.86
CA LEU A 429 -3.80 -21.69 20.61
C LEU A 429 -3.29 -20.60 21.58
N ALA A 430 -4.06 -19.52 21.75
CA ALA A 430 -3.73 -18.45 22.67
C ALA A 430 -3.61 -18.96 24.11
N SER A 431 -4.57 -19.78 24.56
CA SER A 431 -4.57 -20.41 25.88
C SER A 431 -3.36 -21.33 26.10
N LYS A 432 -3.05 -22.20 25.12
CA LYS A 432 -1.90 -23.11 25.18
C LYS A 432 -0.57 -22.36 25.27
N ARG A 433 -0.48 -21.19 24.62
CA ARG A 433 0.71 -20.33 24.65
C ARG A 433 0.74 -19.33 25.79
N LYS A 434 -0.37 -19.15 26.51
CA LYS A 434 -0.57 -18.06 27.48
C LYS A 434 -0.26 -16.69 26.85
N SER A 435 -0.68 -16.49 25.60
CA SER A 435 -0.38 -15.28 24.84
C SER A 435 -1.53 -14.29 24.90
N THR A 436 -1.29 -13.15 25.55
CA THR A 436 -2.17 -11.97 25.55
C THR A 436 -2.40 -11.44 24.14
N LEU A 437 -1.34 -11.40 23.33
CA LEU A 437 -1.41 -10.91 21.95
C LEU A 437 -2.33 -11.80 21.10
N LEU A 438 -2.20 -13.12 21.14
CA LEU A 438 -3.07 -14.01 20.37
C LEU A 438 -4.55 -13.88 20.76
N LEU A 439 -4.86 -13.63 22.04
CA LEU A 439 -6.23 -13.35 22.49
C LEU A 439 -6.75 -12.06 21.85
N GLU A 440 -5.94 -10.99 21.87
CA GLU A 440 -6.27 -9.73 21.23
C GLU A 440 -6.47 -9.86 19.71
N LEU A 441 -5.58 -10.53 19.00
CA LEU A 441 -5.72 -10.74 17.55
C LEU A 441 -7.02 -11.51 17.22
N THR A 442 -7.38 -12.48 18.06
CA THR A 442 -8.64 -13.22 17.94
C THR A 442 -9.86 -12.34 18.25
N ALA A 443 -9.71 -11.37 19.17
CA ALA A 443 -10.75 -10.37 19.43
C ALA A 443 -10.97 -9.44 18.23
N LEU A 444 -9.89 -8.99 17.58
CA LEU A 444 -9.97 -8.20 16.35
C LEU A 444 -10.71 -8.96 15.23
N LEU A 445 -10.43 -10.26 15.06
CA LEU A 445 -11.18 -11.11 14.13
C LEU A 445 -12.68 -11.15 14.46
N SER A 446 -13.04 -11.28 15.74
CA SER A 446 -14.44 -11.28 16.19
C SER A 446 -15.10 -9.92 15.93
N ALA A 447 -14.40 -8.82 16.20
CA ALA A 447 -14.87 -7.46 15.96
C ALA A 447 -15.11 -7.18 14.47
N LEU A 448 -14.21 -7.65 13.60
CA LEU A 448 -14.34 -7.56 12.14
C LEU A 448 -15.57 -8.33 11.63
N GLN A 449 -15.89 -9.46 12.25
CA GLN A 449 -17.10 -10.26 11.97
C GLN A 449 -18.37 -9.73 12.67
N SER A 450 -18.30 -8.55 13.29
CA SER A 450 -19.40 -7.94 14.05
C SER A 450 -19.91 -8.79 15.23
N LYS A 451 -19.06 -9.70 15.73
CA LYS A 451 -19.29 -10.54 16.92
C LYS A 451 -18.77 -9.81 18.17
N LEU A 452 -19.39 -8.67 18.47
CA LEU A 452 -18.89 -7.73 19.50
C LEU A 452 -18.88 -8.30 20.93
N PRO A 453 -19.91 -9.06 21.39
CA PRO A 453 -19.85 -9.69 22.71
C PRO A 453 -18.66 -10.65 22.85
N GLN A 454 -18.38 -11.41 21.79
CA GLN A 454 -17.24 -12.34 21.78
C GLN A 454 -15.90 -11.60 21.75
N ALA A 455 -15.82 -10.48 21.02
CA ALA A 455 -14.63 -9.63 21.05
C ALA A 455 -14.37 -9.05 22.45
N LEU A 456 -15.42 -8.63 23.16
CA LEU A 456 -15.33 -8.14 24.54
C LEU A 456 -14.79 -9.20 25.50
N GLU A 457 -15.34 -10.41 25.48
CA GLU A 457 -14.87 -11.54 26.32
C GLU A 457 -13.38 -11.85 26.07
N LEU A 458 -12.96 -11.85 24.81
CA LEU A 458 -11.56 -12.11 24.44
C LEU A 458 -10.62 -10.99 24.90
N LEU A 459 -11.05 -9.73 24.80
CA LEU A 459 -10.27 -8.59 25.29
C LEU A 459 -10.19 -8.56 26.83
N GLU A 460 -11.25 -8.96 27.54
CA GLU A 460 -11.24 -9.13 29.00
C GLU A 460 -10.25 -10.20 29.44
N HIS A 461 -10.22 -11.32 28.72
CA HIS A 461 -9.24 -12.37 28.96
C HIS A 461 -7.81 -11.92 28.62
N ALA A 462 -7.63 -11.18 27.53
CA ALA A 462 -6.33 -10.60 27.21
C ALA A 462 -5.87 -9.65 28.34
N GLU A 463 -6.74 -8.75 28.81
CA GLU A 463 -6.43 -7.80 29.87
C GLU A 463 -6.04 -8.50 31.18
N SER A 464 -6.71 -9.58 31.56
CA SER A 464 -6.41 -10.30 32.80
C SER A 464 -5.04 -11.00 32.81
N THR A 465 -4.41 -11.14 31.64
CA THR A 465 -3.07 -11.72 31.46
C THR A 465 -2.01 -10.70 31.07
N ALA A 466 -2.41 -9.44 30.82
CA ALA A 466 -1.51 -8.35 30.44
C ALA A 466 -0.73 -7.84 31.65
N HIS A 467 0.57 -7.60 31.46
CA HIS A 467 1.46 -7.09 32.50
C HIS A 467 2.00 -5.69 32.19
N ASP A 468 2.14 -5.37 30.90
CA ASP A 468 2.62 -4.07 30.45
C ASP A 468 1.49 -3.01 30.51
N PRO A 469 1.70 -1.85 31.15
CA PRO A 469 0.68 -0.80 31.25
C PRO A 469 0.18 -0.27 29.91
N ALA A 470 1.01 -0.19 28.87
CA ALA A 470 0.58 0.28 27.55
C ALA A 470 -0.31 -0.75 26.86
N ASP A 471 0.00 -2.05 26.97
CA ASP A 471 -0.88 -3.12 26.52
C ASP A 471 -2.22 -3.12 27.28
N MET A 472 -2.19 -2.97 28.60
CA MET A 472 -3.41 -2.88 29.41
C MET A 472 -4.29 -1.70 28.99
N LEU A 473 -3.71 -0.50 28.83
CA LEU A 473 -4.43 0.68 28.39
C LEU A 473 -5.05 0.49 27.01
N ARG A 474 -4.28 -0.05 26.06
CA ARG A 474 -4.76 -0.33 24.70
C ARG A 474 -5.90 -1.35 24.70
N LEU A 475 -5.80 -2.43 25.46
CA LEU A 475 -6.87 -3.42 25.59
C LEU A 475 -8.14 -2.79 26.17
N ARG A 476 -8.02 -1.92 27.19
CA ARG A 476 -9.17 -1.18 27.74
C ARG A 476 -9.79 -0.20 26.74
N LEU A 477 -8.98 0.49 25.94
CA LEU A 477 -9.47 1.36 24.86
C LEU A 477 -10.24 0.55 23.81
N TYR A 478 -9.70 -0.61 23.39
CA TYR A 478 -10.40 -1.48 22.45
C TYR A 478 -11.70 -2.04 23.04
N ARG A 479 -11.72 -2.38 24.34
CA ARG A 479 -12.95 -2.77 25.05
C ARG A 479 -13.97 -1.64 25.09
N ALA A 480 -13.56 -0.43 25.44
CA ALA A 480 -14.44 0.75 25.45
C ALA A 480 -15.06 0.99 24.07
N GLU A 481 -14.27 0.81 23.01
CA GLU A 481 -14.74 0.90 21.63
C GLU A 481 -15.74 -0.22 21.27
N MET A 482 -15.47 -1.47 21.66
CA MET A 482 -16.43 -2.56 21.46
C MET A 482 -17.74 -2.36 22.24
N LEU A 483 -17.68 -1.82 23.47
CA LEU A 483 -18.86 -1.46 24.26
C LEU A 483 -19.65 -0.33 23.59
N ARG A 484 -18.97 0.69 23.07
CA ARG A 484 -19.58 1.79 22.33
C ARG A 484 -20.29 1.29 21.07
N ARG A 485 -19.65 0.39 20.31
CA ARG A 485 -20.23 -0.27 19.12
C ARG A 485 -21.41 -1.17 19.45
N SER A 486 -21.46 -1.72 20.66
CA SER A 486 -22.54 -2.59 21.14
C SER A 486 -23.69 -1.81 21.80
N GLU A 487 -23.76 -0.49 21.62
CA GLU A 487 -24.75 0.40 22.23
C GLU A 487 -24.72 0.43 23.78
N GLN A 488 -23.63 -0.06 24.39
CA GLN A 488 -23.43 -0.07 25.84
C GLN A 488 -22.64 1.17 26.30
N ALA A 489 -23.10 2.36 25.89
CA ALA A 489 -22.40 3.62 26.13
C ALA A 489 -22.17 3.94 27.62
N GLY A 490 -23.06 3.47 28.52
CA GLY A 490 -22.87 3.60 29.97
C GLY A 490 -21.64 2.84 30.49
N ALA A 491 -21.49 1.58 30.07
CA ALA A 491 -20.36 0.74 30.44
C ALA A 491 -19.04 1.25 29.84
N ALA A 492 -19.07 1.72 28.59
CA ALA A 492 -17.91 2.34 27.95
C ALA A 492 -17.43 3.57 28.73
N ARG A 493 -18.34 4.48 29.12
CA ARG A 493 -17.98 5.66 29.93
C ARG A 493 -17.43 5.29 31.30
N ALA A 494 -18.00 4.28 31.96
CA ALA A 494 -17.50 3.79 33.23
C ALA A 494 -16.05 3.30 33.10
N LEU A 495 -15.77 2.44 32.10
CA LEU A 495 -14.43 1.93 31.84
C LEU A 495 -13.43 3.05 31.51
N LEU A 496 -13.83 4.06 30.72
CA LEU A 496 -12.98 5.20 30.40
C LEU A 496 -12.66 6.05 31.64
N ARG A 497 -13.62 6.25 32.55
CA ARG A 497 -13.34 6.94 33.83
C ARG A 497 -12.37 6.15 34.70
N GLU A 498 -12.49 4.82 34.75
CA GLU A 498 -11.53 3.97 35.44
C GLU A 498 -10.13 4.10 34.84
N VAL A 499 -10.01 4.09 33.50
CA VAL A 499 -8.75 4.34 32.80
C VAL A 499 -8.14 5.69 33.20
N LEU A 500 -8.92 6.76 33.27
CA LEU A 500 -8.42 8.09 33.58
C LEU A 500 -7.99 8.25 35.05
N GLN A 501 -8.53 7.45 35.95
CA GLN A 501 -8.20 7.41 37.39
C GLN A 501 -7.02 6.48 37.71
N ASP A 502 -6.69 5.53 36.83
CA ASP A 502 -5.61 4.58 37.05
C ASP A 502 -4.23 5.24 36.88
N ALA A 503 -3.49 5.34 37.99
CA ALA A 503 -2.19 5.99 38.03
C ALA A 503 -1.15 5.34 37.10
N ARG A 504 -1.32 4.05 36.74
CA ARG A 504 -0.42 3.33 35.83
C ARG A 504 -0.43 3.90 34.41
N PHE A 505 -1.50 4.60 34.03
CA PHE A 505 -1.67 5.12 32.67
C PHE A 505 -1.34 6.61 32.56
N LYS A 506 -1.00 7.28 33.67
CA LYS A 506 -0.89 8.74 33.75
C LYS A 506 -0.03 9.35 32.65
N ASP A 507 1.11 8.73 32.37
CA ASP A 507 2.15 9.24 31.45
C ASP A 507 2.11 8.55 30.07
N LEU A 508 1.11 7.67 29.83
CA LEU A 508 0.97 6.99 28.55
C LEU A 508 0.25 7.89 27.54
N PRO A 509 0.80 8.09 26.32
CA PRO A 509 0.19 8.98 25.32
C PRO A 509 -1.26 8.60 24.98
N ALA A 510 -1.56 7.30 24.89
CA ALA A 510 -2.90 6.80 24.57
C ALA A 510 -3.97 7.15 25.62
N ARG A 511 -3.58 7.63 26.82
CA ARG A 511 -4.54 8.09 27.83
C ARG A 511 -5.34 9.30 27.34
N ALA A 512 -4.74 10.16 26.53
CA ALA A 512 -5.43 11.28 25.90
C ALA A 512 -6.53 10.82 24.93
N ALA A 513 -6.34 9.68 24.26
CA ALA A 513 -7.38 9.08 23.43
C ALA A 513 -8.59 8.62 24.28
N ALA A 514 -8.34 8.14 25.50
CA ALA A 514 -9.41 7.77 26.44
C ALA A 514 -10.20 8.99 26.91
N GLU A 515 -9.51 10.09 27.23
CA GLU A 515 -10.12 11.36 27.65
C GLU A 515 -11.00 11.94 26.54
N SER A 516 -10.44 12.03 25.33
CA SER A 516 -11.16 12.54 24.17
C SER A 516 -12.37 11.66 23.79
N LEU A 517 -12.24 10.32 23.87
CA LEU A 517 -13.37 9.42 23.65
C LEU A 517 -14.46 9.59 24.72
N LEU A 518 -14.09 9.78 25.98
CA LEU A 518 -15.05 10.01 27.06
C LEU A 518 -15.85 11.30 26.83
N ASN A 519 -15.17 12.38 26.41
CA ASN A 519 -15.80 13.67 26.12
C ASN A 519 -16.84 13.57 25.00
N ASP A 520 -16.52 12.86 23.91
CA ASP A 520 -17.45 12.65 22.79
C ASP A 520 -18.71 11.87 23.19
N MET A 521 -18.63 11.07 24.26
CA MET A 521 -19.74 10.30 24.80
C MET A 521 -20.55 11.08 25.87
N GLY A 522 -20.28 12.37 26.08
CA GLY A 522 -20.92 13.20 27.10
C GLY A 522 -20.54 12.75 28.52
N GLY A 523 -19.27 12.43 28.70
CA GLY A 523 -18.72 11.75 29.88
C GLY A 523 -18.21 12.64 31.00
#